data_AF-A0A812DC20-F1
#
_entry.id   AF-A0A812DC20-F1
#
_cell.length_a   1.000
_cell.length_b   1.000
_cell.length_c   1.000
_cell.angle_alpha   90.00
_cell.angle_beta   90.00
_cell.angle_gamma   90.00
#
_symmetry.space_group_name_H-M   'P 1'
#
loop_
_entity.id
_entity.type
_entity.pdbx_description
1 polymer ?
#
loop_
_entity_poly.entity_id
_entity_poly.type
_entity_poly.pdbx_seq_one_letter_code
_entity_poly.pdbx_strand_id
1 'polypeptide(L)'
;MSAPKRASDLRPDDQLSPPNKLKRNAFAEGAIVRIKLENFLTFESVEFNTSPYLNVIIGPNGTGKSSIICAICLGLAGKTSWLGRASQLSEFIHYGKQKGRIELELFNPDGENYIIQREINKNNTSSWFVNGRQAAQKVIEEMTVRLNIQVGNLCQFLPQEKVADFSRMSPQELLESTEKAVGTPEMYETHMMLKQARVKARNLENIYKNSLEHLNQEKQKNDNLQQDVRNFEERQKYLEQIKMLRMKRPWLEYEEQRKKYTEVKKQRDEMSQAMASLRAEAAPMQKKLDAIQSKITQISQQMKTTSSCMLDTAQQVATNTKEIEAETDKITEALDDLKYKNKKKNKAEKSKIRELKRQLAIYENQLMTLSAEEDNQPAIENTNCNIQQLTHQLTKLHSDKAGISDEIRMINASLKEHVQSLQHLHDIANIRLQALRDRHKNTYMAVVWLRENKHLFKNTIHEPIMLQINMKNPSDAKFLENHISFNDMRSFVFLSRFKSFYLFSFLSCVDKVLFLVTKLLSFFTYFPPVCLEIAPSFYSR
;
A
#
# COMPACT_ATOMS: atom_id res chain seq x y z
N MET A 1 -9.04 -46.21 32.66
CA MET A 1 -8.93 -47.06 31.46
C MET A 1 -8.12 -48.29 31.84
N SER A 2 -8.82 -49.36 32.23
CA SER A 2 -8.23 -50.63 32.68
C SER A 2 -8.11 -51.60 31.50
N ALA A 3 -6.96 -52.26 31.38
CA ALA A 3 -6.63 -53.21 30.31
C ALA A 3 -7.61 -54.41 30.25
N PRO A 4 -7.84 -55.03 29.07
CA PRO A 4 -8.75 -56.16 28.94
C PRO A 4 -8.12 -57.42 29.55
N LYS A 5 -8.94 -58.19 30.30
CA LYS A 5 -8.54 -59.42 30.98
C LYS A 5 -8.30 -60.56 29.98
N ARG A 6 -7.37 -61.46 30.31
CA ARG A 6 -7.03 -62.68 29.55
C ARG A 6 -8.15 -63.72 29.62
N ALA A 7 -8.26 -64.53 28.57
CA ALA A 7 -9.30 -65.54 28.34
C ALA A 7 -9.33 -66.73 29.34
N SER A 8 -8.64 -66.65 30.48
CA SER A 8 -8.54 -67.72 31.48
C SER A 8 -9.48 -67.54 32.69
N ASP A 9 -10.28 -66.46 32.74
CA ASP A 9 -11.09 -66.09 33.92
C ASP A 9 -12.62 -66.29 33.73
N LEU A 10 -13.06 -67.12 32.79
CA LEU A 10 -14.49 -67.44 32.59
C LEU A 10 -14.90 -68.67 33.42
N ARG A 11 -15.99 -68.54 34.19
CA ARG A 11 -16.56 -69.59 35.06
C ARG A 11 -17.20 -70.74 34.25
N PRO A 12 -17.35 -71.96 34.79
CA PRO A 12 -17.76 -73.15 34.04
C PRO A 12 -19.28 -73.32 33.83
N ASP A 13 -20.09 -72.27 33.92
CA ASP A 13 -21.58 -72.40 33.92
C ASP A 13 -22.32 -71.69 32.78
N ASP A 14 -21.62 -71.17 31.77
CA ASP A 14 -22.27 -70.86 30.48
C ASP A 14 -22.13 -72.07 29.54
N GLN A 15 -22.73 -73.19 29.93
CA GLN A 15 -23.01 -74.27 28.99
C GLN A 15 -24.05 -73.76 27.99
N LEU A 16 -23.58 -73.28 26.83
CA LEU A 16 -24.36 -73.26 25.61
C LEU A 16 -25.05 -74.61 25.47
N SER A 17 -26.36 -74.64 25.69
CA SER A 17 -27.20 -75.80 25.47
C SER A 17 -26.88 -76.35 24.07
N PRO A 18 -26.49 -77.64 23.95
CA PRO A 18 -26.09 -78.19 22.66
C PRO A 18 -27.29 -78.11 21.72
N PRO A 19 -27.12 -77.64 20.46
CA PRO A 19 -28.22 -77.63 19.51
C PRO A 19 -28.71 -79.07 19.34
N ASN A 20 -30.03 -79.23 19.43
CA ASN A 20 -30.80 -80.47 19.32
C ASN A 20 -30.09 -81.61 18.57
N LYS A 21 -29.87 -82.72 19.27
CA LYS A 21 -29.37 -84.01 18.75
C LYS A 21 -30.38 -84.75 17.84
N LEU A 22 -31.13 -84.06 16.99
CA LEU A 22 -32.09 -84.68 16.05
C LEU A 22 -31.90 -84.09 14.63
N LYS A 23 -31.59 -84.97 13.67
CA LYS A 23 -31.16 -84.76 12.25
C LYS A 23 -29.65 -84.60 11.99
N ARG A 24 -28.83 -85.59 12.37
CA ARG A 24 -27.43 -85.69 11.91
C ARG A 24 -27.24 -86.11 10.44
N ASN A 25 -28.33 -86.30 9.68
CA ASN A 25 -28.31 -86.86 8.31
C ASN A 25 -29.09 -86.02 7.27
N ALA A 26 -29.50 -84.79 7.56
CA ALA A 26 -30.23 -83.97 6.60
C ALA A 26 -29.28 -82.98 5.91
N PHE A 27 -29.41 -82.86 4.59
CA PHE A 27 -28.77 -81.79 3.82
C PHE A 27 -29.23 -80.42 4.34
N ALA A 28 -28.35 -79.43 4.28
CA ALA A 28 -28.74 -78.04 4.50
C ALA A 28 -29.54 -77.52 3.29
N GLU A 29 -30.43 -76.54 3.50
CA GLU A 29 -31.12 -75.87 2.41
C GLU A 29 -30.11 -75.34 1.37
N GLY A 30 -30.36 -75.62 0.09
CA GLY A 30 -29.46 -75.24 -1.00
C GLY A 30 -28.22 -76.11 -1.17
N ALA A 31 -28.01 -77.13 -0.33
CA ALA A 31 -26.91 -78.07 -0.51
C ALA A 31 -27.12 -78.90 -1.79
N ILE A 32 -26.05 -79.10 -2.56
CA ILE A 32 -26.10 -79.96 -3.75
C ILE A 32 -26.21 -81.41 -3.30
N VAL A 33 -27.25 -82.12 -3.74
CA VAL A 33 -27.53 -83.54 -3.46
C VAL A 33 -27.01 -84.43 -4.58
N ARG A 34 -27.16 -83.98 -5.82
CA ARG A 34 -26.82 -84.74 -7.03
C ARG A 34 -26.26 -83.84 -8.11
N ILE A 35 -25.25 -84.33 -8.81
CA ILE A 35 -24.63 -83.67 -9.96
C ILE A 35 -24.62 -84.66 -11.11
N LYS A 36 -25.31 -84.34 -12.20
CA LYS A 36 -25.33 -85.16 -13.41
C LYS A 36 -24.81 -84.35 -14.58
N LEU A 37 -23.80 -84.88 -15.27
CA LEU A 37 -23.13 -84.23 -16.39
C LEU A 37 -23.22 -85.13 -17.62
N GLU A 38 -23.62 -84.57 -18.75
CA GLU A 38 -23.65 -85.26 -20.04
C GLU A 38 -22.90 -84.42 -21.08
N ASN A 39 -21.97 -85.03 -21.81
CA ASN A 39 -21.13 -84.39 -22.82
C ASN A 39 -20.48 -83.07 -22.34
N PHE A 40 -19.90 -83.09 -21.14
CA PHE A 40 -19.29 -81.92 -20.50
C PHE A 40 -17.79 -82.14 -20.27
N LEU A 41 -16.95 -81.35 -20.94
CA LEU A 41 -15.48 -81.44 -20.91
C LEU A 41 -14.97 -82.87 -21.06
N THR A 42 -14.47 -83.51 -20.00
CA THR A 42 -13.90 -84.86 -20.01
C THR A 42 -14.96 -85.96 -19.84
N PHE A 43 -16.20 -85.61 -19.51
CA PHE A 43 -17.26 -86.56 -19.19
C PHE A 43 -18.26 -86.70 -20.35
N GLU A 44 -18.45 -87.92 -20.84
CA GLU A 44 -19.54 -88.24 -21.77
C GLU A 44 -20.88 -88.39 -21.05
N SER A 45 -20.91 -89.11 -19.94
CA SER A 45 -22.06 -89.20 -19.03
C SER A 45 -21.57 -89.63 -17.65
N VAL A 46 -21.90 -88.86 -16.61
CA VAL A 46 -21.55 -89.19 -15.22
C VAL A 46 -22.57 -88.61 -14.27
N GLU A 47 -22.77 -89.30 -13.15
CA GLU A 47 -23.67 -88.90 -12.07
C GLU A 47 -22.96 -89.09 -10.72
N PHE A 48 -23.02 -88.05 -9.89
CA PHE A 48 -22.44 -88.01 -8.56
C PHE A 48 -23.52 -87.74 -7.53
N ASN A 49 -23.58 -88.57 -6.49
CA ASN A 49 -24.41 -88.33 -5.31
C ASN A 49 -23.50 -87.83 -4.19
N THR A 50 -23.85 -86.69 -3.60
CA THR A 50 -23.07 -86.07 -2.53
C THR A 50 -23.56 -86.55 -1.16
N SER A 51 -22.79 -86.21 -0.14
CA SER A 51 -23.14 -86.32 1.27
C SER A 51 -23.36 -84.92 1.87
N PRO A 52 -24.10 -84.78 2.99
CA PRO A 52 -24.48 -83.48 3.55
C PRO A 52 -23.35 -82.55 4.01
N TYR A 53 -22.14 -83.06 4.26
CA TYR A 53 -21.08 -82.29 4.93
C TYR A 53 -19.79 -82.19 4.11
N LEU A 54 -19.01 -83.27 4.05
CA LEU A 54 -17.69 -83.29 3.40
C LEU A 54 -17.71 -84.27 2.23
N ASN A 55 -17.48 -83.74 1.04
CA ASN A 55 -17.34 -84.52 -0.18
C ASN A 55 -15.92 -84.34 -0.73
N VAL A 56 -15.19 -85.44 -0.90
CA VAL A 56 -13.82 -85.42 -1.40
C VAL A 56 -13.77 -86.09 -2.77
N ILE A 57 -13.42 -85.32 -3.80
CA ILE A 57 -13.24 -85.81 -5.17
C ILE A 57 -11.77 -86.17 -5.39
N ILE A 58 -11.48 -87.45 -5.57
CA ILE A 58 -10.11 -87.96 -5.74
C ILE A 58 -9.95 -88.52 -7.15
N GLY A 59 -8.77 -88.33 -7.74
CA GLY A 59 -8.42 -88.94 -9.02
C GLY A 59 -7.08 -88.46 -9.56
N PRO A 60 -6.47 -89.18 -10.52
CA PRO A 60 -5.27 -88.75 -11.23
C PRO A 60 -5.41 -87.38 -11.91
N ASN A 61 -4.30 -86.75 -12.29
CA ASN A 61 -4.35 -85.50 -13.05
C ASN A 61 -4.94 -85.74 -14.45
N GLY A 62 -5.71 -84.77 -14.95
CA GLY A 62 -6.39 -84.88 -16.25
C GLY A 62 -7.73 -85.64 -16.25
N THR A 63 -8.17 -86.22 -15.14
CA THR A 63 -9.44 -87.00 -15.08
C THR A 63 -10.71 -86.15 -14.94
N GLY A 64 -10.61 -84.83 -15.00
CA GLY A 64 -11.78 -83.94 -14.96
C GLY A 64 -12.24 -83.47 -13.58
N LYS A 65 -11.44 -83.64 -12.51
CA LYS A 65 -11.77 -83.14 -11.15
C LYS A 65 -12.21 -81.67 -11.15
N SER A 66 -11.39 -80.79 -11.73
CA SER A 66 -11.68 -79.36 -11.84
C SER A 66 -12.84 -79.07 -12.79
N SER A 67 -13.17 -79.99 -13.70
CA SER A 67 -14.34 -79.88 -14.58
C SER A 67 -15.65 -79.99 -13.79
N ILE A 68 -15.70 -80.76 -12.70
CA ILE A 68 -16.89 -80.84 -11.83
C ILE A 68 -17.15 -79.49 -11.17
N ILE A 69 -16.09 -78.83 -10.66
CA ILE A 69 -16.17 -77.48 -10.08
C ILE A 69 -16.66 -76.46 -11.12
N CYS A 70 -16.15 -76.54 -12.36
CA CYS A 70 -16.64 -75.71 -13.47
C CYS A 70 -18.13 -75.96 -13.75
N ALA A 71 -18.57 -77.22 -13.73
CA ALA A 71 -19.96 -77.57 -13.97
C ALA A 71 -20.89 -77.01 -12.88
N ILE A 72 -20.50 -77.10 -11.60
CA ILE A 72 -21.26 -76.53 -10.49
C ILE A 72 -21.44 -75.01 -10.69
N CYS A 73 -20.35 -74.30 -10.96
CA CYS A 73 -20.42 -72.85 -11.20
C CYS A 73 -21.31 -72.50 -12.39
N LEU A 74 -21.13 -73.18 -13.54
CA LEU A 74 -21.94 -72.91 -14.73
C LEU A 74 -23.41 -73.32 -14.55
N GLY A 75 -23.70 -74.38 -13.80
CA GLY A 75 -25.05 -74.84 -13.50
C GLY A 75 -25.81 -73.87 -12.59
N LEU A 76 -25.11 -73.18 -11.68
CA LEU A 76 -25.68 -72.19 -10.76
C LEU A 76 -25.71 -70.75 -11.32
N ALA A 77 -25.80 -70.61 -12.65
CA ALA A 77 -25.77 -69.32 -13.36
C ALA A 77 -24.47 -68.51 -13.18
N GLY A 78 -23.35 -69.18 -12.88
CA GLY A 78 -22.04 -68.56 -12.83
C GLY A 78 -21.49 -68.13 -14.18
N LYS A 79 -20.68 -67.07 -14.18
CA LYS A 79 -20.02 -66.51 -15.37
C LYS A 79 -18.74 -67.29 -15.69
N THR A 80 -18.45 -67.47 -16.97
CA THR A 80 -17.20 -68.11 -17.45
C THR A 80 -15.95 -67.34 -16.98
N SER A 81 -16.04 -66.02 -16.85
CA SER A 81 -14.96 -65.17 -16.33
C SER A 81 -14.56 -65.47 -14.88
N TRP A 82 -15.48 -66.01 -14.06
CA TRP A 82 -15.18 -66.40 -12.68
C TRP A 82 -14.35 -67.68 -12.61
N LEU A 83 -14.38 -68.52 -13.63
CA LEU A 83 -13.63 -69.78 -13.66
C LEU A 83 -12.18 -69.60 -14.14
N GLY A 84 -11.90 -68.55 -14.93
CA GLY A 84 -10.56 -68.28 -15.48
C GLY A 84 -10.05 -69.31 -16.50
N ARG A 85 -10.88 -70.27 -16.92
CA ARG A 85 -10.48 -71.45 -17.72
C ARG A 85 -10.77 -71.33 -19.21
N ALA A 86 -11.92 -70.78 -19.57
CA ALA A 86 -12.38 -70.66 -20.96
C ALA A 86 -13.26 -69.42 -21.11
N SER A 87 -13.22 -68.80 -22.28
CA SER A 87 -13.93 -67.55 -22.53
C SER A 87 -15.38 -67.78 -22.95
N GLN A 88 -15.61 -68.81 -23.76
CA GLN A 88 -16.92 -69.16 -24.31
C GLN A 88 -17.52 -70.38 -23.62
N LEU A 89 -18.85 -70.48 -23.64
CA LEU A 89 -19.59 -71.61 -23.06
C LEU A 89 -19.41 -72.89 -23.88
N SER A 90 -19.29 -72.79 -25.19
CA SER A 90 -19.10 -73.94 -26.10
C SER A 90 -17.81 -74.71 -25.82
N GLU A 91 -16.77 -74.06 -25.29
CA GLU A 91 -15.49 -74.67 -24.91
C GLU A 91 -15.63 -75.68 -23.75
N PHE A 92 -16.75 -75.65 -23.02
CA PHE A 92 -17.05 -76.60 -21.95
C PHE A 92 -17.77 -77.86 -22.43
N ILE A 93 -18.11 -77.96 -23.72
CA ILE A 93 -18.73 -79.15 -24.30
C ILE A 93 -17.66 -80.22 -24.57
N HIS A 94 -17.99 -81.49 -24.36
CA HIS A 94 -17.10 -82.60 -24.68
C HIS A 94 -16.69 -82.59 -26.16
N TYR A 95 -15.43 -82.91 -26.43
CA TYR A 95 -14.88 -82.83 -27.79
C TYR A 95 -15.68 -83.72 -28.76
N GLY A 96 -16.01 -83.17 -29.93
CA GLY A 96 -16.78 -83.88 -30.96
C GLY A 96 -18.31 -83.94 -30.73
N LYS A 97 -18.82 -83.42 -29.62
CA LYS A 97 -20.27 -83.36 -29.35
C LYS A 97 -20.84 -81.97 -29.72
N GLN A 98 -22.13 -81.91 -30.02
CA GLN A 98 -22.82 -80.66 -30.41
C GLN A 98 -23.48 -79.94 -29.23
N LYS A 99 -23.79 -80.68 -28.16
CA LYS A 99 -24.47 -80.19 -26.97
C LYS A 99 -23.87 -80.82 -25.72
N GLY A 100 -23.82 -80.06 -24.64
CA GLY A 100 -23.51 -80.52 -23.28
C GLY A 100 -24.65 -80.17 -22.33
N ARG A 101 -24.85 -80.99 -21.29
CA ARG A 101 -25.89 -80.79 -20.28
C ARG A 101 -25.29 -80.90 -18.88
N ILE A 102 -25.68 -79.96 -18.04
CA ILE A 102 -25.37 -79.93 -16.60
C ILE A 102 -26.71 -79.99 -15.88
N GLU A 103 -26.84 -80.88 -14.91
CA GLU A 103 -28.01 -81.00 -14.04
C GLU A 103 -27.54 -81.06 -12.59
N LEU A 104 -28.05 -80.13 -11.79
CA LEU A 104 -27.75 -79.99 -10.37
C LEU A 104 -29.06 -80.12 -9.58
N GLU A 105 -29.05 -80.96 -8.57
CA GLU A 105 -30.16 -81.11 -7.64
C GLU A 105 -29.79 -80.45 -6.31
N LEU A 106 -30.55 -79.43 -5.92
CA LEU A 106 -30.37 -78.70 -4.68
C LEU A 106 -31.45 -79.09 -3.67
N PHE A 107 -31.03 -79.35 -2.43
CA PHE A 107 -31.92 -79.74 -1.36
C PHE A 107 -32.87 -78.63 -0.96
N ASN A 108 -34.17 -78.96 -0.88
CA ASN A 108 -35.21 -78.08 -0.38
C ASN A 108 -35.87 -78.72 0.85
N PRO A 109 -35.75 -78.13 2.06
CA PRO A 109 -36.32 -78.72 3.26
C PRO A 109 -37.86 -78.71 3.27
N ASP A 110 -38.48 -77.79 2.51
CA ASP A 110 -39.93 -77.51 2.56
C ASP A 110 -40.74 -78.20 1.44
N GLY A 111 -40.10 -79.03 0.59
CA GLY A 111 -40.78 -79.68 -0.52
C GLY A 111 -39.87 -80.49 -1.43
N GLU A 112 -40.19 -80.52 -2.72
CA GLU A 112 -39.34 -81.16 -3.72
C GLU A 112 -38.05 -80.38 -3.94
N ASN A 113 -36.95 -81.12 -4.15
CA ASN A 113 -35.64 -80.56 -4.47
C ASN A 113 -35.70 -79.72 -5.75
N TYR A 114 -34.85 -78.70 -5.83
CA TYR A 114 -34.71 -77.88 -7.03
C TYR A 114 -33.75 -78.57 -8.00
N ILE A 115 -34.24 -79.02 -9.15
CA ILE A 115 -33.46 -79.60 -10.24
C ILE A 115 -33.19 -78.51 -11.27
N ILE A 116 -31.98 -77.96 -11.24
CA ILE A 116 -31.50 -76.95 -12.17
C ILE A 116 -30.78 -77.67 -13.31
N GLN A 117 -31.24 -77.47 -14.54
CA GLN A 117 -30.61 -78.02 -15.72
C GLN A 117 -30.21 -76.90 -16.68
N ARG A 118 -28.97 -76.96 -17.16
CA ARG A 118 -28.42 -76.08 -18.18
C ARG A 118 -27.99 -76.91 -19.38
N GLU A 119 -28.53 -76.60 -20.54
CA GLU A 119 -28.08 -77.15 -21.81
C GLU A 119 -27.25 -76.11 -22.55
N ILE A 120 -26.07 -76.52 -23.01
CA ILE A 120 -25.11 -75.66 -23.71
C ILE A 120 -24.94 -76.21 -25.12
N ASN A 121 -25.17 -75.36 -26.12
CA ASN A 121 -24.97 -75.70 -27.53
C ASN A 121 -23.63 -75.17 -28.04
N LYS A 122 -23.09 -75.82 -29.07
CA LYS A 122 -21.85 -75.39 -29.74
C LYS A 122 -21.92 -73.96 -30.30
N ASN A 123 -23.12 -73.47 -30.61
CA ASN A 123 -23.36 -72.10 -31.09
C ASN A 123 -23.33 -71.04 -29.97
N ASN A 124 -22.79 -71.36 -28.79
CA ASN A 124 -22.76 -70.50 -27.60
C ASN A 124 -24.13 -70.09 -27.05
N THR A 125 -25.20 -70.74 -27.48
CA THR A 125 -26.54 -70.57 -26.89
C THR A 125 -26.71 -71.55 -25.73
N SER A 126 -27.38 -71.11 -24.66
CA SER A 126 -27.74 -71.99 -23.54
C SER A 126 -29.22 -71.88 -23.20
N SER A 127 -29.83 -73.02 -22.91
CA SER A 127 -31.21 -73.12 -22.41
C SER A 127 -31.21 -73.55 -20.95
N TRP A 128 -32.16 -73.04 -20.18
CA TRP A 128 -32.26 -73.28 -18.76
C TRP A 128 -33.58 -73.95 -18.43
N PHE A 129 -33.55 -74.88 -17.48
CA PHE A 129 -34.72 -75.59 -17.00
C PHE A 129 -34.66 -75.69 -15.48
N VAL A 130 -35.82 -75.57 -14.83
CA VAL A 130 -36.00 -75.77 -13.40
C VAL A 130 -37.14 -76.78 -13.22
N ASN A 131 -36.87 -77.89 -12.55
CA ASN A 131 -37.82 -79.00 -12.35
C ASN A 131 -38.48 -79.46 -13.66
N GLY A 132 -37.67 -79.55 -14.74
CA GLY A 132 -38.13 -79.97 -16.07
C GLY A 132 -38.88 -78.92 -16.89
N ARG A 133 -39.13 -77.72 -16.35
CA ARG A 133 -39.79 -76.61 -17.07
C ARG A 133 -38.77 -75.59 -17.54
N GLN A 134 -38.95 -75.07 -18.76
CA GLN A 134 -38.05 -74.05 -19.30
C GLN A 134 -38.14 -72.76 -18.47
N ALA A 135 -36.98 -72.20 -18.12
CA ALA A 135 -36.86 -71.01 -17.29
C ALA A 135 -35.89 -69.99 -17.93
N ALA A 136 -35.99 -68.73 -17.52
CA ALA A 136 -35.02 -67.71 -17.87
C ALA A 136 -33.84 -67.73 -16.89
N GLN A 137 -32.63 -67.37 -17.35
CA GLN A 137 -31.42 -67.33 -16.51
C GLN A 137 -31.63 -66.56 -15.19
N LYS A 138 -32.36 -65.44 -15.24
CA LYS A 138 -32.67 -64.60 -14.07
C LYS A 138 -33.35 -65.37 -12.93
N VAL A 139 -34.21 -66.34 -13.27
CA VAL A 139 -34.91 -67.16 -12.27
C VAL A 139 -33.92 -68.03 -11.48
N ILE A 140 -32.90 -68.55 -12.17
CA ILE A 140 -31.82 -69.32 -11.53
C ILE A 140 -30.95 -68.39 -10.67
N GLU A 141 -30.63 -67.19 -11.16
CA GLU A 141 -29.88 -66.19 -10.38
C GLU A 141 -30.61 -65.79 -9.10
N GLU A 142 -31.92 -65.52 -9.18
CA GLU A 142 -32.77 -65.21 -8.01
C GLU A 142 -32.85 -66.39 -7.03
N MET A 143 -32.95 -67.63 -7.53
CA MET A 143 -32.93 -68.83 -6.71
C MET A 143 -31.58 -69.01 -5.99
N THR A 144 -30.47 -68.86 -6.70
CA THR A 144 -29.10 -68.93 -6.17
C THR A 144 -28.89 -67.88 -5.08
N VAL A 145 -29.39 -66.65 -5.26
CA VAL A 145 -29.35 -65.59 -4.23
C VAL A 145 -30.22 -65.93 -3.03
N ARG A 146 -31.45 -66.44 -3.24
CA ARG A 146 -32.36 -66.84 -2.15
C ARG A 146 -31.76 -67.95 -1.29
N LEU A 147 -31.08 -68.91 -1.91
CA LEU A 147 -30.40 -70.02 -1.23
C LEU A 147 -29.03 -69.61 -0.64
N ASN A 148 -28.64 -68.33 -0.74
CA ASN A 148 -27.36 -67.79 -0.30
C ASN A 148 -26.13 -68.54 -0.87
N ILE A 149 -26.20 -68.94 -2.13
CA ILE A 149 -25.11 -69.60 -2.85
C ILE A 149 -24.36 -68.56 -3.69
N GLN A 150 -23.13 -68.23 -3.34
CA GLN A 150 -22.37 -67.15 -3.98
C GLN A 150 -21.18 -67.70 -4.77
N VAL A 151 -21.46 -68.25 -5.95
CA VAL A 151 -20.43 -68.76 -6.88
C VAL A 151 -19.45 -67.70 -7.40
N GLY A 152 -19.80 -66.42 -7.29
CA GLY A 152 -18.92 -65.29 -7.66
C GLY A 152 -18.02 -64.80 -6.52
N ASN A 153 -18.22 -65.31 -5.30
CA ASN A 153 -17.43 -64.91 -4.12
C ASN A 153 -16.32 -65.93 -3.87
N LEU A 154 -15.06 -65.50 -4.00
CA LEU A 154 -13.89 -66.40 -3.83
C LEU A 154 -13.77 -66.99 -2.41
N CYS A 155 -14.44 -66.40 -1.41
CA CYS A 155 -14.46 -66.94 -0.05
C CYS A 155 -15.37 -68.17 0.09
N GLN A 156 -16.38 -68.33 -0.78
CA GLN A 156 -17.29 -69.49 -0.77
C GLN A 156 -16.99 -70.46 -1.92
N PHE A 157 -16.56 -69.95 -3.07
CA PHE A 157 -16.24 -70.73 -4.26
C PHE A 157 -14.86 -70.34 -4.81
N LEU A 158 -13.88 -71.24 -4.65
CA LEU A 158 -12.50 -70.99 -5.07
C LEU A 158 -12.11 -71.90 -6.25
N PRO A 159 -12.20 -71.42 -7.50
CA PRO A 159 -11.75 -72.19 -8.65
C PRO A 159 -10.22 -72.22 -8.72
N GLN A 160 -9.68 -73.32 -9.25
CA GLN A 160 -8.24 -73.59 -9.31
C GLN A 160 -7.42 -72.44 -9.92
N GLU A 161 -7.89 -71.86 -11.03
CA GLU A 161 -7.19 -70.78 -11.74
C GLU A 161 -7.29 -69.41 -11.03
N LYS A 162 -8.15 -69.28 -10.00
CA LYS A 162 -8.42 -68.03 -9.27
C LYS A 162 -7.88 -68.00 -7.85
N VAL A 163 -7.12 -69.02 -7.45
CA VAL A 163 -6.49 -69.07 -6.12
C VAL A 163 -5.54 -67.89 -5.90
N ALA A 164 -4.80 -67.49 -6.93
CA ALA A 164 -3.92 -66.32 -6.86
C ALA A 164 -4.70 -65.01 -6.66
N ASP A 165 -5.88 -64.86 -7.28
CA ASP A 165 -6.72 -63.67 -7.15
C ASP A 165 -7.25 -63.52 -5.71
N PHE A 166 -7.59 -64.63 -5.05
CA PHE A 166 -7.95 -64.63 -3.62
C PHE A 166 -6.81 -64.09 -2.74
N SER A 167 -5.56 -64.52 -3.00
CA SER A 167 -4.40 -64.04 -2.24
C SER A 167 -4.06 -62.56 -2.46
N ARG A 168 -4.56 -61.96 -3.55
CA ARG A 168 -4.34 -60.56 -3.92
C ARG A 168 -5.42 -59.62 -3.40
N MET A 169 -6.51 -60.15 -2.85
CA MET A 169 -7.59 -59.32 -2.29
C MET A 169 -7.07 -58.40 -1.21
N SER A 170 -7.49 -57.14 -1.25
CA SER A 170 -7.21 -56.21 -0.16
C SER A 170 -7.92 -56.65 1.13
N PRO A 171 -7.43 -56.25 2.32
CA PRO A 171 -8.10 -56.56 3.58
C PRO A 171 -9.56 -56.07 3.61
N GLN A 172 -9.89 -54.96 2.93
CA GLN A 172 -11.25 -54.44 2.84
C GLN A 172 -12.14 -55.33 1.95
N GLU A 173 -11.65 -55.76 0.79
CA GLU A 173 -12.38 -56.66 -0.10
C GLU A 173 -12.56 -58.04 0.52
N LEU A 174 -11.54 -58.53 1.24
CA LEU A 174 -11.61 -59.79 1.97
C LEU A 174 -12.67 -59.71 3.07
N LEU A 175 -12.74 -58.61 3.81
CA LEU A 175 -13.79 -58.38 4.81
C LEU A 175 -15.18 -58.40 4.17
N GLU A 176 -15.41 -57.61 3.12
CA GLU A 176 -16.71 -57.59 2.43
C GLU A 176 -17.10 -58.96 1.85
N SER A 177 -16.13 -59.68 1.28
CA SER A 177 -16.34 -61.01 0.72
C SER A 177 -16.63 -62.04 1.81
N THR A 178 -15.98 -61.92 2.97
CA THR A 178 -16.24 -62.78 4.14
C THR A 178 -17.61 -62.50 4.74
N GLU A 179 -17.99 -61.22 4.89
CA GLU A 179 -19.31 -60.82 5.38
C GLU A 179 -20.42 -61.32 4.46
N LYS A 180 -20.22 -61.26 3.14
CA LYS A 180 -21.18 -61.86 2.20
C LYS A 180 -21.26 -63.37 2.36
N ALA A 181 -20.13 -64.06 2.51
CA ALA A 181 -20.10 -65.53 2.54
C ALA A 181 -20.62 -66.13 3.85
N VAL A 182 -20.34 -65.49 4.99
CA VAL A 182 -20.60 -66.04 6.33
C VAL A 182 -21.67 -65.24 7.09
N GLY A 183 -21.76 -63.93 6.83
CA GLY A 183 -22.65 -63.04 7.55
C GLY A 183 -24.12 -63.25 7.16
N THR A 184 -25.02 -62.73 8.02
CA THR A 184 -26.42 -62.59 7.65
C THR A 184 -26.56 -61.58 6.50
N PRO A 185 -27.59 -61.69 5.64
CA PRO A 185 -27.82 -60.70 4.57
C PRO A 185 -27.84 -59.26 5.11
N GLU A 186 -28.41 -59.06 6.29
CA GLU A 186 -28.49 -57.77 6.99
C GLU A 186 -27.11 -57.20 7.39
N MET A 187 -26.12 -58.05 7.68
CA MET A 187 -24.79 -57.61 8.12
C MET A 187 -24.08 -56.82 7.03
N TYR A 188 -24.08 -57.36 5.81
CA TYR A 188 -23.47 -56.70 4.66
C TYR A 188 -24.22 -55.41 4.30
N GLU A 189 -25.54 -55.42 4.31
CA GLU A 189 -26.36 -54.23 4.06
C GLU A 189 -26.09 -53.13 5.08
N THR A 190 -26.03 -53.48 6.37
CA THR A 190 -25.72 -52.55 7.45
C THR A 190 -24.32 -51.95 7.28
N HIS A 191 -23.32 -52.77 6.96
CA HIS A 191 -21.97 -52.28 6.69
C HIS A 191 -21.95 -51.31 5.49
N MET A 192 -22.69 -51.60 4.42
CA MET A 192 -22.81 -50.70 3.27
C MET A 192 -23.51 -49.38 3.63
N MET A 193 -24.55 -49.42 4.46
CA MET A 193 -25.20 -48.21 4.99
C MET A 193 -24.23 -47.38 5.83
N LEU A 194 -23.40 -48.00 6.68
CA LEU A 194 -22.38 -47.32 7.46
C LEU A 194 -21.33 -46.63 6.58
N LYS A 195 -20.88 -47.28 5.51
CA LYS A 195 -19.96 -46.66 4.53
C LYS A 195 -20.58 -45.43 3.90
N GLN A 196 -21.83 -45.52 3.45
CA GLN A 196 -22.55 -44.39 2.86
C GLN A 196 -22.76 -43.25 3.87
N ALA A 197 -23.13 -43.58 5.12
CA ALA A 197 -23.28 -42.61 6.20
C ALA A 197 -21.97 -41.87 6.48
N ARG A 198 -20.83 -42.57 6.49
CA ARG A 198 -19.51 -41.95 6.67
C ARG A 198 -19.14 -41.01 5.54
N VAL A 199 -19.45 -41.37 4.29
CA VAL A 199 -19.24 -40.49 3.13
C VAL A 199 -20.10 -39.23 3.23
N LYS A 200 -21.39 -39.38 3.57
CA LYS A 200 -22.31 -38.24 3.78
C LYS A 200 -21.81 -37.32 4.91
N ALA A 201 -21.41 -37.89 6.04
CA ALA A 201 -20.86 -37.13 7.17
C ALA A 201 -19.62 -36.33 6.77
N ARG A 202 -18.70 -36.93 6.01
CA ARG A 202 -17.49 -36.25 5.51
C ARG A 202 -17.82 -35.10 4.55
N ASN A 203 -18.80 -35.28 3.68
CA ASN A 203 -19.24 -34.23 2.78
C ASN A 203 -19.87 -33.05 3.55
N LEU A 204 -20.71 -33.33 4.54
CA LEU A 204 -21.29 -32.30 5.41
C LEU A 204 -20.22 -31.56 6.21
N GLU A 205 -19.20 -32.27 6.72
CA GLU A 205 -18.08 -31.65 7.44
C GLU A 205 -17.31 -30.68 6.54
N ASN A 206 -17.07 -31.05 5.27
CA ASN A 206 -16.43 -30.18 4.29
C ASN A 206 -17.29 -28.94 3.96
N ILE A 207 -18.59 -29.14 3.76
CA ILE A 207 -19.53 -28.02 3.52
C ILE A 207 -19.53 -27.06 4.71
N TYR A 208 -19.57 -27.60 5.93
CA TYR A 208 -19.52 -26.80 7.14
C TYR A 208 -18.23 -25.98 7.24
N LYS A 209 -17.06 -26.60 6.98
CA LYS A 209 -15.77 -25.89 6.97
C LYS A 209 -15.75 -24.75 5.94
N ASN A 210 -16.19 -25.03 4.71
CA ASN A 210 -16.27 -24.01 3.67
C ASN A 210 -17.23 -22.88 4.03
N SER A 211 -18.38 -23.20 4.62
CA SER A 211 -19.37 -22.20 5.06
C SER A 211 -18.82 -21.35 6.21
N LEU A 212 -18.07 -21.95 7.14
CA LEU A 212 -17.41 -21.23 8.23
C LEU A 212 -16.32 -20.29 7.70
N GLU A 213 -15.51 -20.73 6.75
CA GLU A 213 -14.52 -19.89 6.08
C GLU A 213 -15.18 -18.71 5.35
N HIS A 214 -16.26 -18.97 4.60
CA HIS A 214 -17.03 -17.93 3.92
C HIS A 214 -17.63 -16.93 4.92
N LEU A 215 -18.20 -17.41 6.04
CA LEU A 215 -18.73 -16.53 7.09
C LEU A 215 -17.64 -15.63 7.67
N ASN A 216 -16.44 -16.15 7.90
CA ASN A 216 -15.33 -15.36 8.42
C ASN A 216 -14.86 -14.31 7.40
N GLN A 217 -14.84 -14.63 6.11
CA GLN A 217 -14.54 -13.67 5.04
C GLN A 217 -15.59 -12.54 4.99
N GLU A 218 -16.88 -12.87 5.04
CA GLU A 218 -17.95 -11.87 5.03
C GLU A 218 -17.94 -11.00 6.30
N LYS A 219 -17.61 -11.57 7.46
CA LYS A 219 -17.39 -10.79 8.69
C LYS A 219 -16.24 -9.79 8.53
N GLN A 220 -15.10 -10.22 8.00
CA GLN A 220 -13.97 -9.31 7.75
C GLN A 220 -14.32 -8.21 6.75
N LYS A 221 -15.07 -8.53 5.68
CA LYS A 221 -15.56 -7.52 4.74
C LYS A 221 -16.48 -6.52 5.42
N ASN A 222 -17.40 -6.99 6.25
CA ASN A 222 -18.31 -6.12 7.00
C ASN A 222 -17.55 -5.21 7.97
N ASP A 223 -16.56 -5.73 8.69
CA ASP A 223 -15.74 -4.94 9.62
C ASP A 223 -14.97 -3.83 8.88
N ASN A 224 -14.43 -4.12 7.69
CA ASN A 224 -13.78 -3.13 6.84
C ASN A 224 -14.77 -2.07 6.34
N LEU A 225 -15.95 -2.49 5.85
CA LEU A 225 -17.00 -1.58 5.38
C LEU A 225 -17.51 -0.68 6.50
N GLN A 226 -17.64 -1.20 7.73
CA GLN A 226 -18.01 -0.38 8.88
C GLN A 226 -16.99 0.73 9.14
N GLN A 227 -15.69 0.47 8.96
CA GLN A 227 -14.67 1.51 9.09
C GLN A 227 -14.81 2.57 7.99
N ASP A 228 -15.07 2.16 6.75
CA ASP A 228 -15.28 3.09 5.64
C ASP A 228 -16.53 3.96 5.84
N VAL A 229 -17.61 3.39 6.36
CA VAL A 229 -18.83 4.15 6.72
C VAL A 229 -18.52 5.18 7.79
N ARG A 230 -17.81 4.81 8.87
CA ARG A 230 -17.39 5.76 9.91
C ARG A 230 -16.56 6.91 9.34
N ASN A 231 -15.58 6.60 8.49
CA ASN A 231 -14.74 7.60 7.84
C ASN A 231 -15.57 8.54 6.94
N PHE A 232 -16.57 8.00 6.24
CA PHE A 232 -17.48 8.78 5.40
C PHE A 232 -18.36 9.72 6.23
N GLU A 233 -18.92 9.26 7.35
CA GLU A 233 -19.73 10.07 8.26
C GLU A 233 -18.89 11.21 8.89
N GLU A 234 -17.66 10.91 9.33
CA GLU A 234 -16.74 11.95 9.83
C GLU A 234 -16.41 12.98 8.76
N ARG A 235 -16.13 12.53 7.52
CA ARG A 235 -15.89 13.42 6.39
C ARG A 235 -17.09 14.33 6.13
N GLN A 236 -18.31 13.81 6.18
CA GLN A 236 -19.52 14.63 6.01
C GLN A 236 -19.62 15.71 7.09
N LYS A 237 -19.40 15.36 8.36
CA LYS A 237 -19.37 16.32 9.47
C LYS A 237 -18.34 17.43 9.24
N TYR A 238 -17.13 17.09 8.81
CA TYR A 238 -16.11 18.09 8.50
C TYR A 238 -16.48 18.98 7.31
N LEU A 239 -17.11 18.42 6.27
CA LEU A 239 -17.58 19.21 5.13
C LEU A 239 -18.66 20.22 5.53
N GLU A 240 -19.60 19.82 6.39
CA GLU A 240 -20.60 20.73 6.95
C GLU A 240 -19.95 21.83 7.78
N GLN A 241 -18.98 21.50 8.64
CA GLN A 241 -18.22 22.48 9.41
C GLN A 241 -17.45 23.45 8.51
N ILE A 242 -16.78 22.96 7.47
CA ILE A 242 -16.07 23.79 6.49
C ILE A 242 -17.05 24.75 5.80
N LYS A 243 -18.23 24.26 5.41
CA LYS A 243 -19.28 25.10 4.80
C LYS A 243 -19.70 26.22 5.75
N MET A 244 -19.97 25.89 7.02
CA MET A 244 -20.32 26.88 8.05
C MET A 244 -19.21 27.90 8.28
N LEU A 245 -17.95 27.46 8.38
CA LEU A 245 -16.80 28.34 8.57
C LEU A 245 -16.56 29.25 7.35
N ARG A 246 -16.74 28.73 6.13
CA ARG A 246 -16.68 29.52 4.90
C ARG A 246 -17.73 30.62 4.87
N MET A 247 -18.95 30.35 5.36
CA MET A 247 -20.00 31.37 5.49
C MET A 247 -19.70 32.38 6.62
N LYS A 248 -19.09 31.93 7.72
CA LYS A 248 -18.73 32.79 8.86
C LYS A 248 -17.57 33.73 8.55
N ARG A 249 -16.62 33.33 7.71
CA ARG A 249 -15.45 34.14 7.33
C ARG A 249 -15.81 35.55 6.80
N PRO A 250 -16.62 35.71 5.74
CA PRO A 250 -16.97 37.04 5.24
C PRO A 250 -17.80 37.85 6.26
N TRP A 251 -18.57 37.18 7.12
CA TRP A 251 -19.29 37.86 8.21
C TRP A 251 -18.33 38.45 9.24
N LEU A 252 -17.28 37.72 9.63
CA LEU A 252 -16.23 38.25 10.51
C LEU A 252 -15.43 39.37 9.86
N GLU A 253 -15.06 39.22 8.57
CA GLU A 253 -14.41 40.29 7.80
C GLU A 253 -15.29 41.55 7.76
N TYR A 254 -16.60 41.39 7.50
CA TYR A 254 -17.57 42.49 7.57
C TYR A 254 -17.64 43.10 8.96
N GLU A 255 -17.70 42.30 10.03
CA GLU A 255 -17.82 42.78 11.41
C GLU A 255 -16.57 43.59 11.83
N GLU A 256 -15.38 43.13 11.44
CA GLU A 256 -14.13 43.86 11.69
C GLU A 256 -14.10 45.19 10.93
N GLN A 257 -14.46 45.20 9.64
CA GLN A 257 -14.52 46.43 8.85
C GLN A 257 -15.62 47.37 9.33
N ARG A 258 -16.76 46.83 9.78
CA ARG A 258 -17.84 47.61 10.38
C ARG A 258 -17.39 48.27 11.68
N LYS A 259 -16.63 47.58 12.54
CA LYS A 259 -16.05 48.16 13.76
C LYS A 259 -15.12 49.32 13.41
N LYS A 260 -14.20 49.13 12.46
CA LYS A 260 -13.29 50.19 11.97
C LYS A 260 -14.06 51.37 11.39
N TYR A 261 -15.07 51.10 10.55
CA TYR A 261 -15.94 52.13 9.98
C TYR A 261 -16.70 52.91 11.06
N THR A 262 -17.22 52.22 12.09
CA THR A 262 -17.99 52.87 13.16
C THR A 262 -17.09 53.80 13.98
N GLU A 263 -15.85 53.38 14.26
CA GLU A 263 -14.87 54.20 14.95
C GLU A 263 -14.46 55.43 14.11
N VAL A 264 -14.11 55.23 12.84
CA VAL A 264 -13.77 56.34 11.93
C VAL A 264 -14.95 57.28 11.70
N LYS A 265 -16.17 56.75 11.59
CA LYS A 265 -17.39 57.56 11.47
C LYS A 265 -17.60 58.42 12.70
N LYS A 266 -17.42 57.85 13.90
CA LYS A 266 -17.52 58.58 15.16
C LYS A 266 -16.51 59.73 15.21
N GLN A 267 -15.24 59.46 14.90
CA GLN A 267 -14.20 60.49 14.83
C GLN A 267 -14.51 61.56 13.77
N ARG A 268 -15.01 61.15 12.60
CA ARG A 268 -15.43 62.07 11.54
C ARG A 268 -16.58 62.95 11.98
N ASP A 269 -17.57 62.39 12.66
CA ASP A 269 -18.74 63.13 13.14
C ASP A 269 -18.34 64.10 14.28
N GLU A 270 -17.46 63.69 15.20
CA GLU A 270 -16.85 64.56 16.23
C GLU A 270 -16.06 65.72 15.61
N MET A 271 -15.16 65.43 14.66
CA MET A 271 -14.40 66.47 13.95
C MET A 271 -15.29 67.38 13.10
N SER A 272 -16.37 66.84 12.51
CA SER A 272 -17.34 67.64 11.76
C SER A 272 -18.13 68.56 12.69
N GLN A 273 -18.49 68.11 13.90
CA GLN A 273 -19.12 68.95 14.92
C GLN A 273 -18.16 70.03 15.42
N ALA A 274 -16.91 69.68 15.70
CA ALA A 274 -15.87 70.64 16.10
C ALA A 274 -15.57 71.67 14.99
N MET A 275 -15.54 71.25 13.72
CA MET A 275 -15.44 72.19 12.60
C MET A 275 -16.66 73.09 12.47
N ALA A 276 -17.87 72.57 12.70
CA ALA A 276 -19.08 73.37 12.67
C ALA A 276 -19.10 74.41 13.79
N SER A 277 -18.68 74.06 15.01
CA SER A 277 -18.56 75.00 16.13
C SER A 277 -17.48 76.05 15.88
N LEU A 278 -16.28 75.64 15.45
CA LEU A 278 -15.19 76.56 15.11
C LEU A 278 -15.58 77.49 13.95
N ARG A 279 -16.31 77.01 12.93
CA ARG A 279 -16.84 77.87 11.87
C ARG A 279 -17.89 78.85 12.39
N ALA A 280 -18.74 78.43 13.33
CA ALA A 280 -19.71 79.33 13.96
C ALA A 280 -19.01 80.41 14.82
N GLU A 281 -17.95 80.06 15.54
CA GLU A 281 -17.10 80.99 16.30
C GLU A 281 -16.26 81.91 15.42
N ALA A 282 -15.77 81.39 14.29
CA ALA A 282 -15.01 82.17 13.31
C ALA A 282 -15.92 83.08 12.46
N ALA A 283 -17.20 82.77 12.29
CA ALA A 283 -18.15 83.58 11.51
C ALA A 283 -18.20 85.08 11.93
N PRO A 284 -18.27 85.46 13.22
CA PRO A 284 -18.20 86.87 13.61
C PRO A 284 -16.82 87.49 13.36
N MET A 285 -15.72 86.75 13.51
CA MET A 285 -14.38 87.25 13.14
C MET A 285 -14.23 87.43 11.63
N GLN A 286 -14.76 86.50 10.82
CA GLN A 286 -14.78 86.58 9.37
C GLN A 286 -15.58 87.80 8.91
N LYS A 287 -16.77 88.04 9.49
CA LYS A 287 -17.56 89.26 9.24
C LYS A 287 -16.80 90.54 9.61
N LYS A 288 -16.03 90.54 10.70
CA LYS A 288 -15.16 91.67 11.06
C LYS A 288 -14.02 91.85 10.06
N LEU A 289 -13.39 90.77 9.62
CA LEU A 289 -12.36 90.79 8.58
C LEU A 289 -12.91 91.32 7.27
N ASP A 290 -14.08 90.84 6.82
CA ASP A 290 -14.73 91.29 5.59
C ASP A 290 -15.10 92.79 5.67
N ALA A 291 -15.55 93.27 6.84
CA ALA A 291 -15.82 94.68 7.08
C ALA A 291 -14.56 95.56 7.13
N ILE A 292 -13.45 95.02 7.66
CA ILE A 292 -12.14 95.70 7.61
C ILE A 292 -11.62 95.71 6.18
N GLN A 293 -11.74 94.62 5.45
CA GLN A 293 -11.35 94.50 4.04
C GLN A 293 -12.15 95.48 3.17
N SER A 294 -13.45 95.62 3.41
CA SER A 294 -14.30 96.61 2.72
C SER A 294 -13.89 98.05 3.05
N LYS A 295 -13.47 98.32 4.29
CA LYS A 295 -12.91 99.62 4.66
C LYS A 295 -11.55 99.87 4.01
N ILE A 296 -10.68 98.86 3.90
CA ILE A 296 -9.40 98.96 3.21
C ILE A 296 -9.61 99.21 1.72
N THR A 297 -10.56 98.53 1.07
CA THR A 297 -10.89 98.81 -0.33
C THR A 297 -11.47 100.22 -0.52
N GLN A 298 -12.35 100.67 0.38
CA GLN A 298 -12.82 102.06 0.35
C GLN A 298 -11.69 103.09 0.53
N ILE A 299 -10.80 102.90 1.51
CA ILE A 299 -9.67 103.80 1.77
C ILE A 299 -8.67 103.76 0.60
N SER A 300 -8.37 102.59 0.04
CA SER A 300 -7.47 102.49 -1.12
C SER A 300 -8.08 103.10 -2.38
N GLN A 301 -9.40 103.03 -2.56
CA GLN A 301 -10.11 103.69 -3.65
C GLN A 301 -10.13 105.21 -3.45
N GLN A 302 -10.33 105.68 -2.21
CA GLN A 302 -10.16 107.09 -1.84
C GLN A 302 -8.73 107.56 -2.09
N MET A 303 -7.70 106.81 -1.67
CA MET A 303 -6.30 107.13 -1.95
C MET A 303 -6.01 107.18 -3.46
N LYS A 304 -6.55 106.26 -4.27
CA LYS A 304 -6.39 106.31 -5.73
C LYS A 304 -7.02 107.58 -6.32
N THR A 305 -8.22 107.96 -5.88
CA THR A 305 -8.87 109.20 -6.34
C THR A 305 -8.14 110.46 -5.87
N THR A 306 -7.61 110.46 -4.64
CA THR A 306 -6.83 111.59 -4.12
C THR A 306 -5.48 111.68 -4.84
N SER A 307 -4.80 110.56 -5.10
CA SER A 307 -3.56 110.55 -5.87
C SER A 307 -3.78 110.99 -7.32
N SER A 308 -4.88 110.61 -7.99
CA SER A 308 -5.17 111.12 -9.34
C SER A 308 -5.45 112.61 -9.32
N CYS A 309 -6.20 113.12 -8.34
CA CYS A 309 -6.46 114.54 -8.18
C CYS A 309 -5.16 115.33 -7.90
N MET A 310 -4.24 114.81 -7.08
CA MET A 310 -2.94 115.43 -6.86
C MET A 310 -2.06 115.41 -8.11
N LEU A 311 -2.15 114.37 -8.96
CA LEU A 311 -1.42 114.29 -10.22
C LEU A 311 -1.95 115.32 -11.23
N ASP A 312 -3.28 115.46 -11.34
CA ASP A 312 -3.93 116.49 -12.18
C ASP A 312 -3.57 117.90 -11.70
N THR A 313 -3.54 118.12 -10.38
CA THR A 313 -3.15 119.41 -9.78
C THR A 313 -1.66 119.71 -10.01
N ALA A 314 -0.78 118.72 -9.91
CA ALA A 314 0.64 118.85 -10.22
C ALA A 314 0.88 119.15 -11.71
N GLN A 315 0.07 118.56 -12.60
CA GLN A 315 0.11 118.87 -14.04
C GLN A 315 -0.36 120.29 -14.34
N GLN A 316 -1.40 120.78 -13.66
CA GLN A 316 -1.87 122.17 -13.77
C GLN A 316 -0.84 123.18 -13.25
N VAL A 317 -0.15 122.86 -12.14
CA VAL A 317 0.95 123.70 -11.66
C VAL A 317 2.10 123.72 -12.68
N ALA A 318 2.47 122.58 -13.27
CA ALA A 318 3.52 122.51 -14.29
C ALA A 318 3.19 123.28 -15.58
N THR A 319 1.92 123.33 -16.00
CA THR A 319 1.49 124.18 -17.14
C THR A 319 1.53 125.66 -16.79
N ASN A 320 1.07 126.04 -15.59
CA ASN A 320 1.11 127.44 -15.16
C ASN A 320 2.56 127.95 -14.98
N THR A 321 3.49 127.11 -14.51
CA THR A 321 4.91 127.50 -14.43
C THR A 321 5.53 127.73 -15.80
N LYS A 322 5.17 126.92 -16.81
CA LYS A 322 5.64 127.11 -18.20
C LYS A 322 5.06 128.36 -18.86
N GLU A 323 3.82 128.74 -18.54
CA GLU A 323 3.22 129.99 -19.01
C GLU A 323 3.85 131.22 -18.34
N ILE A 324 4.22 131.13 -17.06
CA ILE A 324 4.98 132.18 -16.37
C ILE A 324 6.38 132.33 -16.99
N GLU A 325 7.09 131.23 -17.25
CA GLU A 325 8.41 131.24 -17.89
C GLU A 325 8.38 131.94 -19.27
N ALA A 326 7.37 131.66 -20.09
CA ALA A 326 7.19 132.26 -21.41
C ALA A 326 6.88 133.78 -21.39
N GLU A 327 6.26 134.29 -20.31
CA GLU A 327 6.05 135.74 -20.14
C GLU A 327 7.30 136.44 -19.57
N THR A 328 8.12 135.76 -18.75
CA THR A 328 9.44 136.29 -18.33
C THR A 328 10.40 136.45 -19.50
N ASP A 329 10.39 135.53 -20.48
CA ASP A 329 11.27 135.60 -21.65
C ASP A 329 10.96 136.81 -22.57
N LYS A 330 9.68 137.20 -22.67
CA LYS A 330 9.25 138.41 -23.39
C LYS A 330 9.66 139.71 -22.69
N ILE A 331 9.81 139.69 -21.36
CA ILE A 331 10.27 140.84 -20.57
C ILE A 331 11.80 141.00 -20.69
N THR A 332 12.55 139.92 -20.85
CA THR A 332 14.01 139.97 -21.07
C THR A 332 14.41 140.51 -22.44
N GLU A 333 13.62 140.26 -23.49
CA GLU A 333 13.88 140.80 -24.84
C GLU A 333 13.67 142.33 -24.91
N ALA A 334 12.72 142.87 -24.14
CA ALA A 334 12.48 144.31 -24.02
C ALA A 334 13.52 145.07 -23.16
N LEU A 335 14.31 144.36 -22.33
CA LEU A 335 15.37 144.92 -21.48
C LEU A 335 16.73 145.03 -22.19
N ASP A 336 16.97 144.24 -23.24
CA ASP A 336 18.21 144.28 -24.01
C ASP A 336 18.21 145.36 -25.11
N ASP A 337 17.04 145.78 -25.59
CA ASP A 337 16.88 146.95 -26.48
C ASP A 337 17.11 148.31 -25.77
N LEU A 338 17.04 148.35 -24.44
CA LEU A 338 17.31 149.56 -23.63
C LEU A 338 18.75 149.67 -23.11
N LYS A 339 19.56 148.60 -23.17
CA LYS A 339 20.96 148.60 -22.71
C LYS A 339 21.97 149.12 -23.75
N TYR A 340 21.57 149.29 -25.01
CA TYR A 340 22.46 149.76 -26.09
C TYR A 340 22.66 151.30 -26.13
N LYS A 341 21.95 152.09 -25.30
CA LYS A 341 22.03 153.57 -25.32
C LYS A 341 22.74 154.25 -24.16
N ASN A 342 23.19 153.54 -23.12
CA ASN A 342 24.06 154.13 -22.08
C ASN A 342 25.53 153.71 -22.24
N LYS A 343 26.11 154.34 -23.25
CA LYS A 343 27.54 154.49 -23.54
C LYS A 343 28.28 155.10 -22.34
N LYS A 344 29.59 154.80 -22.28
CA LYS A 344 30.68 155.63 -21.72
C LYS A 344 30.78 155.74 -20.19
N LYS A 345 31.64 154.89 -19.63
CA LYS A 345 32.87 155.25 -18.87
C LYS A 345 33.44 153.92 -18.34
N ASN A 346 34.58 153.43 -18.85
CA ASN A 346 35.87 153.53 -18.17
C ASN A 346 35.78 153.26 -16.65
N LYS A 347 36.59 152.42 -16.02
CA LYS A 347 37.89 151.87 -16.39
C LYS A 347 38.29 150.93 -15.24
N ALA A 348 39.01 149.88 -15.60
CA ALA A 348 40.22 149.39 -14.95
C ALA A 348 40.23 149.15 -13.42
N GLU A 349 40.61 147.90 -13.11
CA GLU A 349 41.68 147.58 -12.16
C GLU A 349 41.43 147.80 -10.66
N LYS A 350 41.24 146.70 -9.93
CA LYS A 350 42.32 145.86 -9.33
C LYS A 350 41.70 145.09 -8.16
N SER A 351 41.63 143.77 -8.22
CA SER A 351 42.71 142.82 -7.96
C SER A 351 43.21 142.82 -6.52
N LYS A 352 43.31 141.59 -5.97
CA LYS A 352 44.23 141.17 -4.91
C LYS A 352 43.86 141.75 -3.54
N ILE A 353 43.51 140.93 -2.56
CA ILE A 353 44.35 139.92 -1.91
C ILE A 353 43.40 139.17 -0.96
N ARG A 354 43.36 137.83 -0.93
CA ARG A 354 44.21 136.97 -0.08
C ARG A 354 44.07 137.28 1.41
N GLU A 355 44.28 136.26 2.23
CA GLU A 355 44.09 136.22 3.68
C GLU A 355 42.60 136.08 4.05
N LEU A 356 42.07 134.90 4.38
CA LEU A 356 42.61 133.76 5.14
C LEU A 356 41.88 132.49 4.65
N LYS A 357 42.45 131.31 4.36
CA LYS A 357 43.73 130.66 4.71
C LYS A 357 44.23 131.00 6.11
N ARG A 358 43.56 130.45 7.11
CA ARG A 358 44.19 129.83 8.29
C ARG A 358 43.11 129.42 9.27
N GLN A 359 42.89 128.11 9.37
CA GLN A 359 42.93 127.33 10.61
C GLN A 359 42.27 125.97 10.30
N LEU A 360 43.04 125.02 9.77
CA LEU A 360 43.82 124.06 10.56
C LEU A 360 42.85 123.07 11.24
N ALA A 361 42.68 121.83 10.76
CA ALA A 361 43.69 120.76 10.79
C ALA A 361 44.45 120.76 12.13
N ILE A 362 44.24 119.73 12.96
CA ILE A 362 44.67 119.49 14.37
C ILE A 362 43.38 119.36 15.21
N TYR A 363 42.87 118.19 15.59
CA TYR A 363 43.42 116.96 16.16
C TYR A 363 42.46 115.80 15.79
N GLU A 364 42.79 114.52 15.60
CA GLU A 364 43.95 113.65 15.84
C GLU A 364 43.56 112.32 15.17
N ASN A 365 44.18 111.88 14.08
CA ASN A 365 45.36 111.02 14.07
C ASN A 365 46.06 110.80 15.42
N GLN A 366 45.99 109.59 15.98
CA GLN A 366 47.14 108.66 16.05
C GLN A 366 46.86 107.39 16.90
N LEU A 367 47.20 106.26 16.28
CA LEU A 367 47.69 105.00 16.86
C LEU A 367 48.25 105.08 18.30
N MET A 368 47.88 104.11 19.17
CA MET A 368 48.80 103.10 19.77
C MET A 368 48.24 102.38 21.02
N THR A 369 48.23 101.04 20.92
CA THR A 369 48.55 99.97 21.91
C THR A 369 47.68 99.58 23.12
N LEU A 370 47.37 98.26 23.10
CA LEU A 370 47.49 97.20 24.13
C LEU A 370 46.35 96.92 25.13
N SER A 371 45.66 95.79 24.92
CA SER A 371 45.75 94.55 25.73
C SER A 371 44.94 93.44 24.99
N ALA A 372 45.56 92.31 24.63
CA ALA A 372 45.43 90.99 25.30
C ALA A 372 43.96 90.49 25.25
N GLU A 373 43.57 89.38 24.59
CA GLU A 373 44.08 88.01 24.68
C GLU A 373 43.58 87.16 23.48
N GLU A 374 44.46 86.25 23.03
CA GLU A 374 44.22 84.86 22.56
C GLU A 374 43.28 84.53 21.38
N ASP A 375 43.52 83.51 20.55
CA ASP A 375 44.74 82.87 20.05
C ASP A 375 44.33 82.02 18.82
N ASN A 376 45.23 82.00 17.83
CA ASN A 376 45.50 81.02 16.76
C ASN A 376 44.39 80.15 16.12
N GLN A 377 44.31 80.19 14.78
CA GLN A 377 44.34 78.97 13.95
C GLN A 377 44.70 79.20 12.44
N PRO A 378 45.93 79.62 12.10
CA PRO A 378 46.48 79.41 10.76
C PRO A 378 47.27 78.10 10.75
N ALA A 379 46.59 76.95 10.67
CA ALA A 379 47.24 75.64 10.61
C ALA A 379 46.44 74.65 9.77
N ILE A 380 46.37 74.91 8.46
CA ILE A 380 45.80 74.03 7.42
C ILE A 380 46.87 73.03 6.94
N GLU A 381 47.81 72.62 7.80
CA GLU A 381 48.89 71.70 7.43
C GLU A 381 48.97 70.41 8.25
N ASN A 382 48.08 70.20 9.25
CA ASN A 382 48.11 68.98 10.06
C ASN A 382 46.94 67.99 9.80
N THR A 383 46.03 68.31 8.88
CA THR A 383 44.85 67.46 8.58
C THR A 383 45.04 66.51 7.39
N ASN A 384 46.08 66.68 6.58
CA ASN A 384 46.34 65.83 5.40
C ASN A 384 47.15 64.55 5.70
N CYS A 385 47.83 64.43 6.85
CA CYS A 385 48.62 63.24 7.16
C CYS A 385 47.79 62.12 7.83
N ASN A 386 46.77 62.46 8.63
CA ASN A 386 45.90 61.49 9.28
C ASN A 386 44.90 60.83 8.32
N ILE A 387 44.49 61.53 7.25
CA ILE A 387 43.59 60.97 6.23
C ILE A 387 44.30 59.89 5.40
N GLN A 388 45.60 60.03 5.12
CA GLN A 388 46.39 59.06 4.35
C GLN A 388 46.74 57.78 5.15
N GLN A 389 46.93 57.88 6.46
CA GLN A 389 47.17 56.69 7.31
C GLN A 389 45.89 55.89 7.56
N LEU A 390 44.74 56.57 7.75
CA LEU A 390 43.43 55.91 7.89
C LEU A 390 42.93 55.27 6.58
N THR A 391 43.21 55.87 5.41
CA THR A 391 42.88 55.25 4.11
C THR A 391 43.76 54.03 3.79
N HIS A 392 45.03 54.01 4.22
CA HIS A 392 45.91 52.84 4.06
C HIS A 392 45.50 51.68 4.99
N GLN A 393 45.05 51.98 6.21
CA GLN A 393 44.49 50.96 7.12
C GLN A 393 43.11 50.45 6.64
N LEU A 394 42.26 51.32 6.08
CA LEU A 394 40.99 50.90 5.47
C LEU A 394 41.17 50.05 4.21
N THR A 395 42.16 50.33 3.37
CA THR A 395 42.45 49.50 2.18
C THR A 395 43.04 48.14 2.55
N LYS A 396 43.85 48.07 3.62
CA LYS A 396 44.36 46.79 4.15
C LYS A 396 43.25 45.95 4.79
N LEU A 397 42.38 46.56 5.61
CA LEU A 397 41.19 45.89 6.16
C LEU A 397 40.16 45.52 5.09
N HIS A 398 40.03 46.28 4.00
CA HIS A 398 39.19 45.91 2.86
C HIS A 398 39.79 44.76 2.03
N SER A 399 41.12 44.71 1.89
CA SER A 399 41.85 43.59 1.29
C SER A 399 41.69 42.31 2.12
N ASP A 400 41.84 42.41 3.44
CA ASP A 400 41.68 41.28 4.36
C ASP A 400 40.21 40.82 4.42
N LYS A 401 39.25 41.75 4.38
CA LYS A 401 37.83 41.43 4.27
C LYS A 401 37.48 40.78 2.93
N ALA A 402 38.11 41.19 1.84
CA ALA A 402 37.93 40.54 0.53
C ALA A 402 38.53 39.12 0.53
N GLY A 403 39.74 38.93 1.08
CA GLY A 403 40.37 37.62 1.23
C GLY A 403 39.56 36.66 2.10
N ILE A 404 39.09 37.11 3.27
CA ILE A 404 38.22 36.31 4.15
C ILE A 404 36.86 36.06 3.47
N SER A 405 36.32 37.02 2.73
CA SER A 405 35.05 36.82 1.99
C SER A 405 35.20 35.81 0.85
N ASP A 406 36.36 35.75 0.19
CA ASP A 406 36.67 34.77 -0.85
C ASP A 406 36.95 33.38 -0.26
N GLU A 407 37.61 33.30 0.91
CA GLU A 407 37.75 32.05 1.68
C GLU A 407 36.39 31.52 2.14
N ILE A 408 35.52 32.38 2.68
CA ILE A 408 34.13 32.02 3.03
C ILE A 408 33.36 31.56 1.80
N ARG A 409 33.59 32.17 0.63
CA ARG A 409 32.92 31.78 -0.62
C ARG A 409 33.41 30.43 -1.12
N MET A 410 34.71 30.15 -1.02
CA MET A 410 35.30 28.84 -1.34
C MET A 410 34.86 27.74 -0.38
N ILE A 411 34.86 28.02 0.92
CA ILE A 411 34.38 27.09 1.95
C ILE A 411 32.89 26.83 1.76
N ASN A 412 32.07 27.84 1.46
CA ASN A 412 30.64 27.63 1.19
C ASN A 412 30.38 26.92 -0.14
N ALA A 413 31.21 27.10 -1.16
CA ALA A 413 31.12 26.34 -2.41
C ALA A 413 31.45 24.86 -2.18
N SER A 414 32.53 24.57 -1.44
CA SER A 414 32.90 23.21 -1.03
C SER A 414 31.87 22.59 -0.10
N LEU A 415 31.32 23.35 0.85
CA LEU A 415 30.23 22.90 1.73
C LEU A 415 28.98 22.58 0.91
N LYS A 416 28.65 23.39 -0.10
CA LYS A 416 27.51 23.14 -0.98
C LYS A 416 27.72 21.89 -1.83
N GLU A 417 28.93 21.66 -2.33
CA GLU A 417 29.30 20.45 -3.08
C GLU A 417 29.25 19.19 -2.19
N HIS A 418 29.75 19.28 -0.95
CA HIS A 418 29.66 18.19 0.03
C HIS A 418 28.22 17.95 0.50
N VAL A 419 27.40 19.00 0.68
CA VAL A 419 25.98 18.88 1.02
C VAL A 419 25.19 18.28 -0.14
N GLN A 420 25.47 18.68 -1.39
CA GLN A 420 24.87 18.08 -2.57
C GLN A 420 25.28 16.61 -2.74
N SER A 421 26.54 16.27 -2.45
CA SER A 421 27.03 14.88 -2.44
C SER A 421 26.33 14.04 -1.35
N LEU A 422 26.14 14.60 -0.15
CA LEU A 422 25.41 13.95 0.95
C LEU A 422 23.92 13.79 0.62
N GLN A 423 23.29 14.80 0.03
CA GLN A 423 21.90 14.73 -0.43
C GLN A 423 21.73 13.70 -1.54
N HIS A 424 22.66 13.62 -2.49
CA HIS A 424 22.62 12.62 -3.55
C HIS A 424 22.75 11.18 -3.01
N LEU A 425 23.66 10.97 -2.04
CA LEU A 425 23.80 9.67 -1.35
C LEU A 425 22.54 9.32 -0.52
N HIS A 426 21.94 10.32 0.13
CA HIS A 426 20.70 10.15 0.90
C HIS A 426 19.49 9.85 -0.01
N ASP A 427 19.41 10.49 -1.16
CA ASP A 427 18.37 10.25 -2.16
C ASP A 427 18.49 8.86 -2.78
N ILE A 428 19.69 8.36 -3.09
CA ILE A 428 19.84 6.99 -3.62
C ILE A 428 19.37 5.94 -2.58
N ALA A 429 19.71 6.12 -1.31
CA ALA A 429 19.27 5.22 -0.24
C ALA A 429 17.74 5.28 -0.06
N ASN A 430 17.13 6.47 -0.13
CA ASN A 430 15.69 6.66 -0.03
C ASN A 430 14.95 6.12 -1.26
N ILE A 431 15.47 6.34 -2.47
CA ILE A 431 14.92 5.81 -3.72
C ILE A 431 14.92 4.28 -3.69
N ARG A 432 16.00 3.63 -3.22
CA ARG A 432 16.05 2.16 -3.08
C ARG A 432 15.10 1.64 -2.01
N LEU A 433 14.99 2.35 -0.89
CA LEU A 433 14.04 2.03 0.17
C LEU A 433 12.57 2.17 -0.29
N GLN A 434 12.30 3.17 -1.14
CA GLN A 434 10.99 3.39 -1.74
C GLN A 434 10.68 2.36 -2.83
N ALA A 435 11.65 1.99 -3.67
CA ALA A 435 11.52 0.87 -4.61
C ALA A 435 11.27 -0.47 -3.89
N LEU A 436 11.87 -0.69 -2.72
CA LEU A 436 11.60 -1.84 -1.86
C LEU A 436 10.18 -1.80 -1.29
N ARG A 437 9.69 -0.62 -0.88
CA ARG A 437 8.31 -0.43 -0.40
C ARG A 437 7.28 -0.78 -1.48
N ASP A 438 7.52 -0.33 -2.72
CA ASP A 438 6.58 -0.50 -3.83
C ASP A 438 6.53 -1.96 -4.32
N ARG A 439 7.70 -2.64 -4.37
CA ARG A 439 7.77 -4.04 -4.83
C ARG A 439 7.51 -5.07 -3.73
N HIS A 440 7.95 -4.81 -2.49
CA HIS A 440 7.88 -5.75 -1.37
C HIS A 440 7.68 -5.04 -0.01
N LYS A 441 6.42 -4.65 0.24
CA LYS A 441 5.98 -3.99 1.48
C LYS A 441 6.40 -4.71 2.77
N ASN A 442 6.43 -6.04 2.78
CA ASN A 442 6.78 -6.84 3.97
C ASN A 442 8.26 -6.70 4.35
N THR A 443 9.16 -6.79 3.37
CA THR A 443 10.61 -6.57 3.59
C THR A 443 10.87 -5.14 4.03
N TYR A 444 10.14 -4.16 3.46
CA TYR A 444 10.20 -2.77 3.90
C TYR A 444 9.77 -2.58 5.36
N MET A 445 8.64 -3.18 5.78
CA MET A 445 8.19 -3.14 7.17
C MET A 445 9.22 -3.76 8.12
N ALA A 446 9.88 -4.85 7.72
CA ALA A 446 10.94 -5.45 8.51
C ALA A 446 12.18 -4.54 8.66
N VAL A 447 12.54 -3.78 7.63
CA VAL A 447 13.63 -2.78 7.70
C VAL A 447 13.27 -1.64 8.65
N VAL A 448 12.04 -1.11 8.56
CA VAL A 448 11.56 -0.04 9.45
C VAL A 448 11.54 -0.54 10.90
N TRP A 449 10.99 -1.73 11.13
CA TRP A 449 10.96 -2.35 12.45
C TRP A 449 12.37 -2.59 13.00
N LEU A 450 13.31 -3.06 12.18
CA LEU A 450 14.71 -3.23 12.59
C LEU A 450 15.35 -1.89 13.00
N ARG A 451 15.03 -0.80 12.28
CA ARG A 451 15.54 0.54 12.60
C ARG A 451 15.00 1.08 13.92
N GLU A 452 13.74 0.81 14.24
CA GLU A 452 13.10 1.20 15.50
C GLU A 452 13.57 0.34 16.69
N ASN A 453 13.90 -0.93 16.44
CA ASN A 453 14.21 -1.92 17.47
C ASN A 453 15.69 -2.29 17.57
N LYS A 454 16.60 -1.43 17.08
CA LYS A 454 18.06 -1.68 17.11
C LYS A 454 18.60 -2.00 18.50
N HIS A 455 18.03 -1.38 19.54
CA HIS A 455 18.42 -1.56 20.93
C HIS A 455 18.15 -2.96 21.50
N LEU A 456 17.28 -3.75 20.87
CA LEU A 456 16.96 -5.12 21.30
C LEU A 456 18.03 -6.16 20.88
N PHE A 457 18.95 -5.77 19.99
CA PHE A 457 19.95 -6.67 19.42
C PHE A 457 21.34 -6.41 20.00
N LYS A 458 21.97 -7.48 20.49
CA LYS A 458 23.33 -7.42 21.07
C LYS A 458 24.42 -7.19 20.01
N ASN A 459 24.18 -7.66 18.79
CA ASN A 459 25.09 -7.53 17.65
C ASN A 459 24.37 -6.79 16.51
N THR A 460 25.14 -6.07 15.70
CA THR A 460 24.65 -5.39 14.50
C THR A 460 24.04 -6.39 13.50
N ILE A 461 22.77 -6.17 13.17
CA ILE A 461 22.10 -6.86 12.06
C ILE A 461 22.21 -5.94 10.84
N HIS A 462 22.69 -6.48 9.73
CA HIS A 462 22.78 -5.71 8.49
C HIS A 462 21.44 -5.78 7.75
N GLU A 463 21.02 -4.60 7.27
CA GLU A 463 19.84 -4.43 6.40
C GLU A 463 20.02 -5.21 5.08
N PRO A 464 18.94 -5.39 4.29
CA PRO A 464 19.00 -6.07 3.00
C PRO A 464 20.17 -5.60 2.14
N ILE A 465 20.85 -6.57 1.51
CA ILE A 465 22.09 -6.35 0.74
C ILE A 465 21.92 -5.22 -0.31
N MET A 466 20.75 -5.13 -0.95
CA MET A 466 20.43 -4.06 -1.92
C MET A 466 20.51 -2.63 -1.36
N LEU A 467 20.37 -2.44 -0.04
CA LEU A 467 20.45 -1.14 0.63
C LEU A 467 21.89 -0.79 1.07
N GLN A 468 22.78 -1.78 1.18
CA GLN A 468 24.13 -1.57 1.72
C GLN A 468 25.26 -1.63 0.68
N ILE A 469 25.01 -2.16 -0.51
CA ILE A 469 26.00 -2.21 -1.59
C ILE A 469 25.90 -0.95 -2.46
N ASN A 470 27.02 -0.24 -2.60
CA ASN A 470 27.19 0.79 -3.63
C ASN A 470 28.32 0.38 -4.58
N MET A 471 28.02 0.44 -5.88
CA MET A 471 29.02 0.19 -6.92
C MET A 471 29.59 1.51 -7.41
N LYS A 472 30.91 1.60 -7.54
CA LYS A 472 31.58 2.82 -8.00
C LYS A 472 31.25 3.15 -9.46
N ASN A 473 31.05 2.13 -10.29
CA ASN A 473 30.70 2.28 -11.70
C ASN A 473 29.29 1.72 -11.99
N PRO A 474 28.32 2.55 -12.44
CA PRO A 474 26.96 2.11 -12.74
C PRO A 474 26.85 1.06 -13.85
N SER A 475 27.83 1.02 -14.77
CA SER A 475 27.90 0.02 -15.87
C SER A 475 28.02 -1.41 -15.35
N ASP A 476 28.65 -1.58 -14.19
CA ASP A 476 29.00 -2.90 -13.67
C ASP A 476 27.84 -3.51 -12.88
N ALA A 477 26.77 -2.74 -12.63
CA ALA A 477 25.56 -3.14 -11.89
C ALA A 477 24.90 -4.38 -12.49
N LYS A 478 24.93 -4.48 -13.82
CA LYS A 478 24.36 -5.60 -14.57
C LYS A 478 25.03 -6.93 -14.21
N PHE A 479 26.33 -6.93 -13.91
CA PHE A 479 27.03 -8.16 -13.53
C PHE A 479 26.62 -8.63 -12.13
N LEU A 480 26.44 -7.70 -11.19
CA LEU A 480 26.00 -8.03 -9.84
C LEU A 480 24.55 -8.53 -9.81
N GLU A 481 23.66 -7.90 -10.57
CA GLU A 481 22.26 -8.33 -10.72
C GLU A 481 22.12 -9.68 -11.42
N ASN A 482 23.04 -10.02 -12.33
CA ASN A 482 23.05 -11.33 -13.00
C ASN A 482 23.59 -12.46 -12.10
N HIS A 483 24.45 -12.16 -11.12
CA HIS A 483 25.09 -13.16 -10.25
C HIS A 483 24.38 -13.36 -8.90
N ILE A 484 23.70 -12.34 -8.38
CA ILE A 484 22.95 -12.44 -7.12
C ILE A 484 21.47 -12.42 -7.44
N SER A 485 20.75 -13.46 -7.04
CA SER A 485 19.30 -13.51 -7.25
C SER A 485 18.63 -12.35 -6.50
N PHE A 486 17.54 -11.83 -7.06
CA PHE A 486 16.77 -10.76 -6.41
C PHE A 486 16.26 -11.16 -5.01
N ASN A 487 16.05 -12.46 -4.77
CA ASN A 487 15.70 -12.98 -3.46
C ASN A 487 16.85 -12.84 -2.46
N ASP A 488 18.08 -13.10 -2.86
CA ASP A 488 19.25 -12.97 -1.99
C ASP A 488 19.60 -11.50 -1.73
N MET A 489 19.37 -10.62 -2.70
CA MET A 489 19.53 -9.17 -2.53
C MET A 489 18.59 -8.57 -1.46
N ARG A 490 17.46 -9.23 -1.16
CA ARG A 490 16.51 -8.81 -0.11
C ARG A 490 16.84 -9.36 1.28
N SER A 491 17.79 -10.31 1.37
CA SER A 491 18.07 -11.05 2.60
C SER A 491 18.80 -10.20 3.64
N PHE A 492 18.44 -10.39 4.92
CA PHE A 492 19.13 -9.78 6.06
C PHE A 492 20.35 -10.63 6.44
N VAL A 493 21.46 -9.97 6.82
CA VAL A 493 22.70 -10.65 7.21
C VAL A 493 22.91 -10.53 8.73
N PHE A 494 23.10 -11.68 9.39
CA PHE A 494 23.30 -11.79 10.83
C PHE A 494 24.71 -12.29 11.13
N LEU A 495 25.41 -11.59 12.03
CA LEU A 495 26.78 -11.93 12.44
C LEU A 495 26.85 -13.00 13.55
N SER A 496 25.74 -13.34 14.22
CA SER A 496 25.74 -14.34 15.29
C SER A 496 24.49 -15.23 15.26
N ARG A 497 24.71 -16.53 15.50
CA ARG A 497 23.69 -17.60 15.44
C ARG A 497 22.68 -17.55 16.58
N PHE A 498 22.96 -16.83 17.67
CA PHE A 498 22.35 -17.11 18.99
C PHE A 498 21.21 -16.20 19.47
N LYS A 499 20.78 -15.18 18.71
CA LYS A 499 19.58 -14.38 19.05
C LYS A 499 18.79 -13.89 17.82
N SER A 500 18.60 -14.74 16.82
CA SER A 500 17.67 -14.43 15.70
C SER A 500 16.19 -14.55 16.08
N PHE A 501 15.85 -15.00 17.30
CA PHE A 501 14.48 -15.42 17.65
C PHE A 501 13.41 -14.33 17.55
N TYR A 502 13.72 -13.06 17.88
CA TYR A 502 12.73 -11.97 17.85
C TYR A 502 12.41 -11.49 16.43
N LEU A 503 13.42 -11.29 15.57
CA LEU A 503 13.17 -10.97 14.15
C LEU A 503 12.62 -12.18 13.39
N PHE A 504 13.03 -13.39 13.76
CA PHE A 504 12.51 -14.65 13.20
C PHE A 504 11.03 -14.85 13.54
N SER A 505 10.60 -14.55 14.77
CA SER A 505 9.19 -14.64 15.17
C SER A 505 8.31 -13.60 14.45
N PHE A 506 8.82 -12.39 14.21
CA PHE A 506 8.11 -11.36 13.46
C PHE A 506 8.03 -11.67 11.96
N LEU A 507 9.13 -12.16 11.36
CA LEU A 507 9.20 -12.50 9.93
C LEU A 507 8.54 -13.84 9.57
N SER A 508 8.54 -14.83 10.48
CA SER A 508 7.85 -16.11 10.30
C SER A 508 6.34 -15.96 10.13
N CYS A 509 5.78 -14.83 10.57
CA CYS A 509 4.34 -14.55 10.47
C CYS A 509 3.97 -13.86 9.14
N VAL A 510 4.94 -13.44 8.31
CA VAL A 510 4.74 -12.47 7.21
C VAL A 510 5.41 -12.91 5.88
N ASP A 511 5.37 -14.21 5.57
CA ASP A 511 5.99 -14.90 4.41
C ASP A 511 7.47 -15.32 4.55
N LYS A 512 7.81 -16.42 3.85
CA LYS A 512 9.12 -17.10 3.78
C LYS A 512 10.25 -16.17 3.33
N VAL A 513 10.76 -15.33 4.22
CA VAL A 513 12.00 -14.58 4.00
C VAL A 513 13.18 -15.55 4.15
N LEU A 514 13.98 -15.67 3.09
CA LEU A 514 15.17 -16.53 3.06
C LEU A 514 16.26 -15.93 3.97
N PHE A 515 16.80 -16.73 4.88
CA PHE A 515 17.90 -16.34 5.76
C PHE A 515 19.21 -16.89 5.21
N LEU A 516 20.21 -16.02 4.99
CA LEU A 516 21.54 -16.44 4.56
C LEU A 516 22.48 -16.46 5.78
N VAL A 517 22.53 -17.61 6.46
CA VAL A 517 23.51 -17.86 7.53
C VAL A 517 24.82 -18.27 6.87
N THR A 518 25.76 -17.33 6.81
CA THR A 518 27.18 -17.53 6.41
C THR A 518 27.39 -18.20 5.04
N LYS A 519 27.38 -17.39 3.96
CA LYS A 519 28.01 -17.74 2.68
C LYS A 519 28.52 -16.51 1.88
N LEU A 520 28.80 -15.38 2.56
CA LEU A 520 29.32 -14.16 1.91
C LEU A 520 30.86 -14.11 1.84
N LEU A 521 31.57 -14.96 2.59
CA LEU A 521 33.05 -14.99 2.61
C LEU A 521 33.68 -15.44 1.28
N SER A 522 32.94 -16.12 0.40
CA SER A 522 33.41 -16.54 -0.94
C SER A 522 33.13 -15.51 -2.05
N PHE A 523 32.37 -14.45 -1.77
CA PHE A 523 32.05 -13.40 -2.76
C PHE A 523 33.16 -12.34 -2.83
N PHE A 524 33.78 -12.03 -1.69
CA PHE A 524 34.89 -11.08 -1.57
C PHE A 524 36.21 -11.57 -2.18
N THR A 525 36.31 -12.85 -2.56
CA THR A 525 37.47 -13.38 -3.29
C THR A 525 37.37 -13.17 -4.81
N TYR A 526 36.21 -12.83 -5.35
CA TYR A 526 35.99 -12.68 -6.80
C TYR A 526 36.02 -11.23 -7.31
N PHE A 527 35.79 -10.23 -6.46
CA PHE A 527 35.89 -8.81 -6.82
C PHE A 527 36.94 -8.12 -5.93
N PRO A 528 37.98 -7.49 -6.50
CA PRO A 528 38.94 -6.74 -5.70
C PRO A 528 38.23 -5.57 -4.99
N PRO A 529 38.70 -5.16 -3.79
CA PRO A 529 38.09 -4.07 -2.99
C PRO A 529 38.08 -2.70 -3.68
N VAL A 530 38.64 -2.60 -4.89
CA VAL A 530 38.72 -1.40 -5.69
C VAL A 530 37.34 -1.02 -6.30
N CYS A 531 36.43 -1.98 -6.52
CA CYS A 531 35.18 -1.75 -7.28
C CYS A 531 33.91 -1.51 -6.41
N LEU A 532 33.95 -1.84 -5.12
CA LEU A 532 32.79 -1.82 -4.21
C LEU A 532 32.99 -0.81 -3.07
N GLU A 533 32.05 0.12 -2.91
CA GLU A 533 31.92 0.93 -1.69
C GLU A 533 30.85 0.29 -0.81
N ILE A 534 31.30 -0.29 0.30
CA ILE A 534 30.44 -0.86 1.33
C ILE A 534 30.53 0.07 2.53
N ALA A 535 29.39 0.34 3.18
CA ALA A 535 29.35 1.13 4.41
C ALA A 535 30.44 0.63 5.40
N PRO A 536 31.19 1.53 6.06
CA PRO A 536 32.35 1.17 6.89
C PRO A 536 32.04 0.16 8.01
N SER A 537 30.77 0.00 8.38
CA SER A 537 30.27 -1.00 9.32
C SER A 537 30.42 -2.47 8.90
N PHE A 538 30.74 -2.77 7.63
CA PHE A 538 30.96 -4.15 7.16
C PHE A 538 32.41 -4.64 7.33
N TYR A 539 33.35 -3.72 7.61
CA TYR A 539 34.78 -4.02 7.76
C TYR A 539 35.23 -4.18 9.21
N SER A 540 34.36 -3.95 10.21
CA SER A 540 34.72 -4.17 11.62
C SER A 540 34.68 -5.67 11.94
N ARG A 541 35.87 -6.27 12.06
CA ARG A 541 36.08 -7.62 12.58
C ARG A 541 35.65 -7.76 14.04
#